data_AF-A0A9D8R9K9-F1
#
_entry.id   AF-A0A9D8R9K9-F1
#
_cell.length_a   1.000
_cell.length_b   1.000
_cell.length_c   1.000
_cell.angle_alpha   90.00
_cell.angle_beta   90.00
_cell.angle_gamma   90.00
#
_symmetry.space_group_name_H-M   'P 1'
#
loop_
_entity.id
_entity.type
_entity.pdbx_description
1 polymer ?
#
loop_
_entity_poly.entity_id
_entity_poly.type
_entity_poly.pdbx_seq_one_letter_code
_entity_poly.pdbx_strand_id
1 'polypeptide(L)'
;MKKVVLSLFIMMMGLCFVACSGTGADLKSVVESAQKDGANWTEAQWKDAFKTVMKAAKPMLKDLGELQKKAEGASEEEQIKLLGEMTEKMKTYEEVNKQFEAFQKAAEATEIGKKLSEDKAFQEELAKDLGLEELLKDM
;
A
#
# COMPACT_ATOMS: atom_id res chain seq x y z
N MET A 1 25.94 6.43 1.77
CA MET A 1 25.29 6.06 0.49
C MET A 1 24.27 4.92 0.62
N LYS A 2 24.22 4.17 1.73
CA LYS A 2 23.30 3.02 1.97
C LYS A 2 21.80 3.32 2.12
N LYS A 3 21.38 4.59 2.23
CA LYS A 3 19.96 4.98 2.42
C LYS A 3 19.31 5.58 1.17
N VAL A 4 20.08 5.87 0.12
CA VAL A 4 19.61 6.71 -1.00
C VAL A 4 18.95 5.88 -2.11
N VAL A 5 19.34 4.62 -2.28
CA VAL A 5 18.85 3.78 -3.39
C VAL A 5 17.40 3.34 -3.18
N LEU A 6 16.99 3.07 -1.92
CA LEU A 6 15.62 2.68 -1.61
C LEU A 6 14.63 3.86 -1.72
N SER A 7 15.07 5.08 -1.38
CA SER A 7 14.26 6.31 -1.54
C SER A 7 14.10 6.77 -2.98
N LEU A 8 14.97 6.36 -3.91
CA LEU A 8 14.88 6.71 -5.32
C LEU A 8 13.87 5.85 -6.10
N PHE A 9 13.61 4.61 -5.65
CA PHE A 9 12.70 3.70 -6.33
C PHE A 9 11.21 4.04 -6.12
N ILE A 10 10.87 4.68 -5.01
CA ILE A 10 9.51 5.14 -4.70
C ILE A 10 9.08 6.30 -5.64
N MET A 11 10.02 7.01 -6.27
CA MET A 11 9.73 8.17 -7.13
C MET A 11 9.47 7.87 -8.62
N MET A 12 9.63 6.62 -9.09
CA MET A 12 9.59 6.31 -10.54
C MET A 12 8.33 5.62 -11.06
N MET A 13 7.33 5.27 -10.24
CA MET A 13 6.14 4.55 -10.71
C MET A 13 4.99 5.48 -11.14
N GLY A 14 5.34 6.54 -11.87
CA GLY A 14 4.38 7.37 -12.57
C GLY A 14 4.08 6.82 -13.97
N LEU A 15 2.79 6.65 -14.26
CA LEU A 15 2.14 6.48 -15.58
C LEU A 15 1.87 5.03 -16.04
N CYS A 16 0.60 4.60 -15.97
CA CYS A 16 -0.29 4.50 -17.14
C CYS A 16 -1.57 3.68 -16.88
N PHE A 17 -2.69 4.34 -17.23
CA PHE A 17 -3.97 3.89 -17.82
C PHE A 17 -4.91 2.83 -17.21
N VAL A 18 -6.19 3.13 -17.44
CA VAL A 18 -7.47 2.65 -16.90
C VAL A 18 -8.03 1.42 -17.63
N ALA A 19 -8.65 0.48 -16.91
CA ALA A 19 -9.67 -0.43 -17.48
C ALA A 19 -10.70 -0.91 -16.42
N CYS A 20 -11.97 -0.95 -16.81
CA CYS A 20 -13.22 -1.13 -16.03
C CYS A 20 -13.53 -2.53 -15.44
N SER A 21 -14.61 -2.57 -14.63
CA SER A 21 -15.40 -3.70 -14.05
C SER A 21 -14.86 -4.34 -12.76
N GLY A 22 -15.63 -4.65 -11.71
CA GLY A 22 -17.08 -4.72 -11.48
C GLY A 22 -17.40 -5.55 -10.21
N THR A 23 -18.20 -4.99 -9.29
CA THR A 23 -19.12 -5.63 -8.33
C THR A 23 -18.60 -6.77 -7.42
N GLY A 24 -17.57 -6.48 -6.61
CA GLY A 24 -17.72 -6.38 -5.15
C GLY A 24 -17.56 -4.91 -4.79
N ALA A 25 -17.36 -4.48 -3.54
CA ALA A 25 -16.51 -3.29 -3.37
C ALA A 25 -15.08 -3.74 -3.74
N ASP A 26 -14.85 -4.00 -5.03
CA ASP A 26 -13.55 -4.35 -5.55
C ASP A 26 -12.63 -3.14 -5.27
N LEU A 27 -11.35 -3.41 -4.99
CA LEU A 27 -10.37 -2.38 -4.63
C LEU A 27 -10.50 -1.15 -5.55
N LYS A 28 -10.67 -1.40 -6.84
CA LYS A 28 -10.81 -0.39 -7.88
C LYS A 28 -12.04 0.51 -7.70
N SER A 29 -13.19 -0.04 -7.37
CA SER A 29 -14.42 0.72 -7.11
C SER A 29 -14.27 1.64 -5.90
N VAL A 30 -13.65 1.17 -4.81
CA VAL A 30 -13.37 1.98 -3.63
C VAL A 30 -12.42 3.13 -3.96
N VAL A 31 -11.37 2.85 -4.74
CA VAL A 31 -10.41 3.86 -5.20
C VAL A 31 -11.10 4.89 -6.10
N GLU A 32 -11.90 4.46 -7.07
CA GLU A 32 -12.63 5.35 -7.97
C GLU A 32 -13.64 6.24 -7.21
N SER A 33 -14.35 5.68 -6.22
CA SER A 33 -15.27 6.46 -5.39
C SER A 33 -14.52 7.41 -4.45
N ALA A 34 -13.37 7.03 -3.90
CA ALA A 34 -12.53 7.93 -3.12
C ALA A 34 -12.04 9.12 -3.97
N GLN A 35 -11.65 8.87 -5.22
CA GLN A 35 -11.22 9.91 -6.16
C GLN A 35 -12.36 10.87 -6.57
N LYS A 36 -13.58 10.36 -6.75
CA LYS A 36 -14.73 11.15 -7.22
C LYS A 36 -15.45 11.85 -6.07
N ASP A 37 -15.71 11.12 -5.00
CA ASP A 37 -16.65 11.50 -3.95
C ASP A 37 -16.00 11.65 -2.57
N GLY A 38 -14.70 11.35 -2.43
CA GLY A 38 -14.00 11.31 -1.15
C GLY A 38 -14.03 12.62 -0.36
N ALA A 39 -14.16 13.76 -1.05
CA ALA A 39 -14.32 15.07 -0.40
C ALA A 39 -15.63 15.19 0.39
N ASN A 40 -16.64 14.40 0.05
CA ASN A 40 -17.95 14.37 0.71
C ASN A 40 -18.09 13.20 1.71
N TRP A 41 -17.05 12.37 1.84
CA TRP A 41 -17.08 11.23 2.73
C TRP A 41 -16.90 11.64 4.18
N THR A 42 -17.66 10.96 5.05
CA THR A 42 -17.47 11.01 6.49
C THR A 42 -16.20 10.25 6.91
N GLU A 43 -15.74 10.50 8.14
CA GLU A 43 -14.61 9.75 8.72
C GLU A 43 -14.85 8.24 8.72
N ALA A 44 -16.09 7.80 9.00
CA ALA A 44 -16.44 6.38 8.98
C ALA A 44 -16.31 5.75 7.58
N GLN A 45 -16.72 6.47 6.53
CA GLN A 45 -16.58 6.01 5.14
C GLN A 45 -15.11 5.93 4.73
N TRP A 46 -14.29 6.92 5.12
CA TRP A 46 -12.85 6.84 4.89
C TRP A 46 -12.21 5.66 5.62
N LYS A 47 -12.54 5.41 6.89
CA LYS A 47 -12.02 4.26 7.66
C LYS A 47 -12.38 2.93 7.00
N ASP A 48 -13.60 2.77 6.51
CA ASP A 48 -14.02 1.56 5.79
C ASP A 48 -13.28 1.38 4.46
N ALA A 49 -13.05 2.47 3.73
CA ALA A 49 -12.26 2.46 2.50
C ALA A 49 -10.80 2.08 2.77
N PHE A 50 -10.16 2.65 3.82
CA PHE A 50 -8.82 2.23 4.27
C PHE A 50 -8.77 0.74 4.61
N LYS A 51 -9.77 0.23 5.34
CA LYS A 51 -9.88 -1.21 5.65
C LYS A 51 -9.93 -2.06 4.38
N THR A 52 -10.73 -1.66 3.40
CA THR A 52 -10.85 -2.39 2.13
C THR A 52 -9.56 -2.37 1.33
N VAL A 53 -8.93 -1.21 1.19
CA VAL A 53 -7.68 -1.03 0.46
C VAL A 53 -6.53 -1.82 1.11
N MET A 54 -6.39 -1.71 2.44
CA MET A 54 -5.35 -2.44 3.17
C MET A 54 -5.58 -3.95 3.17
N LYS A 55 -6.84 -4.41 3.20
CA LYS A 55 -7.15 -5.83 3.06
C LYS A 55 -6.73 -6.37 1.68
N ALA A 56 -6.88 -5.58 0.63
CA ALA A 56 -6.45 -5.96 -0.71
C ALA A 56 -4.91 -5.92 -0.87
N ALA A 57 -4.24 -4.96 -0.23
CA ALA A 57 -2.78 -4.84 -0.21
C ALA A 57 -2.09 -5.85 0.73
N LYS A 58 -2.84 -6.51 1.62
CA LYS A 58 -2.29 -7.42 2.64
C LYS A 58 -1.32 -8.49 2.09
N PRO A 59 -1.60 -9.22 0.99
CA PRO A 59 -0.67 -10.22 0.46
C PRO A 59 0.67 -9.59 0.03
N MET A 60 0.61 -8.43 -0.64
CA MET A 60 1.78 -7.66 -1.04
C MET A 60 2.61 -7.26 0.19
N LEU A 61 1.98 -6.70 1.22
CA LEU A 61 2.65 -6.26 2.44
C LEU A 61 3.33 -7.44 3.18
N LYS A 62 2.67 -8.59 3.24
CA LYS A 62 3.25 -9.80 3.85
C LYS A 62 4.46 -10.31 3.09
N ASP A 63 4.33 -10.43 1.77
CA ASP A 63 5.42 -10.88 0.89
C ASP A 63 6.64 -9.96 0.99
N LEU A 64 6.42 -8.64 1.02
CA LEU A 64 7.48 -7.65 1.17
C LEU A 64 8.15 -7.75 2.55
N GLY A 65 7.37 -7.93 3.62
CA GLY A 65 7.93 -8.12 4.96
C GLY A 65 8.75 -9.40 5.11
N GLU A 66 8.32 -10.50 4.49
CA GLU A 66 9.10 -11.75 4.46
C GLU A 66 10.42 -11.58 3.69
N LEU A 67 10.40 -10.85 2.57
CA LEU A 67 11.60 -10.53 1.81
C LEU A 67 12.55 -9.62 2.60
N GLN A 68 12.02 -8.61 3.29
CA GLN A 68 12.82 -7.75 4.17
C GLN A 68 13.52 -8.57 5.27
N LYS A 69 12.78 -9.43 5.97
CA LYS A 69 13.34 -10.30 7.03
C LYS A 69 14.44 -11.23 6.51
N LYS A 70 14.29 -11.75 5.28
CA LYS A 70 15.34 -12.51 4.62
C LYS A 70 16.57 -11.65 4.30
N ALA A 71 16.35 -10.39 3.90
CA ALA A 71 17.43 -9.48 3.52
C ALA A 71 18.28 -8.99 4.71
N GLU A 72 17.69 -8.82 5.90
CA GLU A 72 18.37 -8.29 7.09
C GLU A 72 19.57 -9.13 7.57
N GLY A 73 19.58 -10.43 7.28
CA GLY A 73 20.67 -11.35 7.61
C GLY A 73 21.46 -11.88 6.40
N ALA A 74 21.11 -11.46 5.18
CA ALA A 74 21.66 -12.01 3.95
C ALA A 74 23.00 -11.38 3.57
N SER A 75 23.88 -12.20 2.98
CA SER A 75 25.10 -11.72 2.31
C SER A 75 24.77 -10.83 1.10
N GLU A 76 25.75 -10.08 0.58
CA GLU A 76 25.52 -9.19 -0.58
C GLU A 76 25.03 -9.96 -1.82
N GLU A 77 25.54 -11.18 -2.06
CA GLU A 77 25.11 -12.04 -3.16
C GLU A 77 23.67 -12.53 -2.99
N GLU A 78 23.27 -12.87 -1.77
CA GLU A 78 21.90 -13.25 -1.44
C GLU A 78 20.94 -12.06 -1.52
N GLN A 79 21.38 -10.87 -1.14
CA GLN A 79 20.61 -9.63 -1.30
C GLN A 79 20.32 -9.34 -2.79
N ILE A 80 21.30 -9.57 -3.68
CA ILE A 80 21.08 -9.43 -5.14
C ILE A 80 20.01 -10.42 -5.63
N LYS A 81 20.04 -11.66 -5.15
CA LYS A 81 19.02 -12.66 -5.49
C LYS A 81 17.63 -12.26 -4.96
N LEU A 82 17.56 -11.79 -3.71
CA LEU A 82 16.31 -11.32 -3.09
C LEU A 82 15.72 -10.10 -3.82
N LEU A 83 16.56 -9.21 -4.38
CA LEU A 83 16.09 -8.10 -5.23
C LEU A 83 15.42 -8.61 -6.51
N GLY A 84 15.94 -9.70 -7.11
CA GLY A 84 15.30 -10.37 -8.24
C GLY A 84 13.93 -10.93 -7.86
N GLU A 85 13.85 -11.68 -6.76
CA GLU A 85 12.59 -12.23 -6.23
C GLU A 85 11.58 -11.13 -5.89
N MET A 86 12.03 -10.02 -5.30
CA MET A 86 11.21 -8.85 -5.01
C MET A 86 10.64 -8.23 -6.29
N THR A 87 11.46 -8.08 -7.33
CA THR A 87 11.03 -7.52 -8.62
C THR A 87 9.94 -8.38 -9.26
N GLU A 88 10.09 -9.71 -9.22
CA GLU A 88 9.08 -10.63 -9.72
C GLU A 88 7.78 -10.56 -8.93
N LYS A 89 7.86 -10.54 -7.58
CA LYS A 89 6.68 -10.36 -6.74
C LYS A 89 6.00 -9.01 -6.97
N MET A 90 6.74 -7.92 -7.12
CA MET A 90 6.18 -6.60 -7.40
C MET A 90 5.40 -6.57 -8.72
N LYS A 91 5.84 -7.30 -9.77
CA LYS A 91 5.06 -7.44 -11.01
C LYS A 91 3.71 -8.11 -10.78
N THR A 92 3.63 -9.07 -9.86
CA THR A 92 2.35 -9.73 -9.52
C THR A 92 1.38 -8.79 -8.80
N TYR A 93 1.90 -7.78 -8.11
CA TYR A 93 1.12 -6.80 -7.36
C TYR A 93 0.99 -5.44 -8.05
N GLU A 94 1.41 -5.32 -9.31
CA GLU A 94 1.46 -4.04 -10.03
C GLU A 94 0.12 -3.31 -10.00
N GLU A 95 -0.97 -4.02 -10.28
CA GLU A 95 -2.32 -3.42 -10.28
C GLU A 95 -2.74 -2.99 -8.88
N VAL A 96 -2.50 -3.82 -7.86
CA VAL A 96 -2.82 -3.49 -6.47
C VAL A 96 -2.01 -2.27 -6.01
N ASN A 97 -0.73 -2.18 -6.38
CA ASN A 97 0.11 -1.05 -6.05
C ASN A 97 -0.38 0.24 -6.71
N LYS A 98 -0.77 0.20 -8.00
CA LYS A 98 -1.36 1.35 -8.70
C LYS A 98 -2.63 1.85 -8.01
N GLN A 99 -3.52 0.93 -7.64
CA GLN A 99 -4.75 1.28 -6.92
C GLN A 99 -4.46 1.86 -5.53
N PHE A 100 -3.50 1.27 -4.80
CA PHE A 100 -3.07 1.77 -3.49
C PHE A 100 -2.54 3.22 -3.57
N GLU A 101 -1.65 3.50 -4.52
CA GLU A 101 -1.13 4.85 -4.74
C GLU A 101 -2.22 5.85 -5.14
N ALA A 102 -3.15 5.43 -6.00
CA ALA A 102 -4.28 6.26 -6.42
C ALA A 102 -5.22 6.58 -5.25
N PHE A 103 -5.47 5.62 -4.37
CA PHE A 103 -6.25 5.82 -3.14
C PHE A 103 -5.54 6.77 -2.19
N GLN A 104 -4.24 6.61 -1.97
CA GLN A 104 -3.48 7.51 -1.09
C GLN A 104 -3.50 8.95 -1.59
N LYS A 105 -3.33 9.17 -2.90
CA LYS A 105 -3.48 10.51 -3.50
C LYS A 105 -4.87 11.10 -3.28
N ALA A 106 -5.91 10.27 -3.35
CA ALA A 106 -7.28 10.72 -3.07
C ALA A 106 -7.48 11.06 -1.59
N ALA A 107 -6.93 10.25 -0.68
CA ALA A 107 -6.97 10.50 0.76
C ALA A 107 -6.24 11.82 1.10
N GLU A 108 -5.02 12.01 0.61
CA GLU A 108 -4.19 13.21 0.82
C GLU A 108 -4.83 14.49 0.28
N ALA A 109 -5.67 14.39 -0.75
CA ALA A 109 -6.41 15.51 -1.33
C ALA A 109 -7.60 15.98 -0.46
N THR A 110 -7.90 15.28 0.63
CA THR A 110 -9.02 15.62 1.53
C THR A 110 -8.54 15.77 2.98
N GLU A 111 -9.15 16.68 3.74
CA GLU A 111 -8.79 16.89 5.15
C GLU A 111 -8.98 15.61 5.99
N ILE A 112 -10.12 14.92 5.83
CA ILE A 112 -10.42 13.71 6.62
C ILE A 112 -9.51 12.54 6.20
N GLY A 113 -9.36 12.31 4.89
CA GLY A 113 -8.50 11.24 4.38
C GLY A 113 -7.06 11.42 4.84
N LYS A 114 -6.52 12.64 4.69
CA LYS A 114 -5.18 12.99 5.16
C LYS A 114 -5.01 12.77 6.66
N LYS A 115 -5.95 13.29 7.46
CA LYS A 115 -5.92 13.11 8.92
C LYS A 115 -5.86 11.64 9.31
N LEU A 116 -6.62 10.78 8.64
CA LEU A 116 -6.60 9.34 8.89
C LEU A 116 -5.32 8.65 8.41
N SER A 117 -4.73 9.07 7.29
CA SER A 117 -3.41 8.58 6.86
C SER A 117 -2.31 8.89 7.87
N GLU A 118 -2.43 10.01 8.59
CA GLU A 118 -1.46 10.47 9.60
C GLU A 118 -1.81 10.00 11.03
N ASP A 119 -3.01 9.47 11.26
CA ASP A 119 -3.48 9.00 12.57
C ASP A 119 -2.85 7.65 12.93
N LYS A 120 -1.77 7.71 13.71
CA LYS A 120 -1.05 6.52 14.18
C LYS A 120 -1.94 5.52 14.91
N ALA A 121 -2.86 5.98 15.75
CA ALA A 121 -3.70 5.07 16.52
C ALA A 121 -4.65 4.29 15.59
N PHE A 122 -5.20 4.98 14.58
CA PHE A 122 -6.00 4.33 13.55
C PHE A 122 -5.16 3.36 12.70
N GLN A 123 -3.95 3.73 12.27
CA GLN A 123 -3.07 2.85 11.49
C GLN A 123 -2.66 1.59 12.28
N GLU A 124 -2.37 1.72 13.57
CA GLU A 124 -2.08 0.61 14.47
C GLU A 124 -3.30 -0.31 14.66
N GLU A 125 -4.49 0.25 14.90
CA GLU A 125 -5.74 -0.52 14.98
C GLU A 125 -6.00 -1.28 13.67
N LEU A 126 -5.82 -0.61 12.53
CA LEU A 126 -6.02 -1.21 11.22
C LEU A 126 -5.04 -2.36 10.95
N ALA A 127 -3.76 -2.20 11.30
CA ALA A 127 -2.79 -3.27 11.17
C ALA A 127 -3.11 -4.44 12.09
N LYS A 128 -3.58 -4.17 13.31
CA LYS A 128 -4.06 -5.20 14.24
C LYS A 128 -5.24 -5.99 13.69
N ASP A 129 -6.27 -5.30 13.23
CA ASP A 129 -7.46 -5.91 12.60
C ASP A 129 -7.06 -6.83 11.42
N LEU A 130 -6.02 -6.44 10.68
CA LEU A 130 -5.53 -7.17 9.52
C LEU A 130 -4.43 -8.19 9.84
N GLY A 131 -3.96 -8.31 11.07
CA GLY A 131 -2.85 -9.19 11.46
C GLY A 131 -1.53 -8.82 10.75
N LEU A 132 -1.24 -7.52 10.68
CA LEU A 132 -0.04 -6.90 10.10
C LEU A 132 0.81 -6.17 11.16
N GLU A 133 0.54 -6.38 12.44
CA GLU A 133 1.21 -5.73 13.58
C GLU A 133 2.73 -5.90 13.52
N GLU A 134 3.19 -7.09 13.13
CA GLU A 134 4.61 -7.42 13.00
C GLU A 134 5.29 -6.73 11.80
N LEU A 135 4.52 -6.24 10.82
CA LEU A 135 5.08 -5.44 9.71
C LEU A 135 5.26 -3.98 10.11
N LEU A 136 4.39 -3.45 10.97
CA LEU A 136 4.47 -2.06 11.42
C LEU A 136 5.56 -1.82 12.48
N LYS A 137 5.93 -2.84 13.25
CA LYS A 137 7.04 -2.72 14.23
C LYS A 137 8.41 -2.58 13.57
N ASP A 138 8.54 -3.10 12.34
CA ASP A 138 9.80 -3.23 11.60
C ASP A 138 9.97 -2.12 10.52
N MET A 139 8.98 -1.22 10.36
CA MET A 139 8.99 -0.05 9.47
C MET A 139 9.26 1.25 10.23
#